data_AF-A0A7V3AC82-F1
#
_entry.id   AF-A0A7V3AC82-F1
#
_cell.length_a   1.000
_cell.length_b   1.000
_cell.length_c   1.000
_cell.angle_alpha   90.00
_cell.angle_beta   90.00
_cell.angle_gamma   90.00
#
_symmetry.space_group_name_H-M   'P 1'
#
loop_
_entity.id
_entity.type
_entity.pdbx_description
1 polymer ?
#
loop_
_entity_poly.entity_id
_entity_poly.type
_entity_poly.pdbx_seq_one_letter_code
_entity_poly.pdbx_strand_id
1 'polypeptide(L)'
;MYRNANARQTHFSHSPPVTGGNAYFQFPCRPQPRAEHQPFLYILPGSVLSSPVRNFSKRTPHRQRPWPPGRRSRLSPGDRIPHCSRPSGRGNSVCTSAFPKDMHQRRRPVKPLVHGSKYTTTEWHLTAEPKSERPPFELEVDVLIVHESGRTWRVPAFWAGGRDWRVRFAPPLTGKYRWKSECRGAKDEWLNGREGMLEASDTQSENPLLRHGPLRVTRSGRRFEHEDGTSFFWLGDTWWMGLTKRLTWPGDFQRLTADRVAKGFTVVQIVAGLYPDMNWHDPRGENEAGFPYSKDFREPNPAYFANADVRICHLVRAGIVPCIVACWGYYLPWAGEEKIRRHWRNLIARWGAYPVIWCLAGEGTMPYYLSETKDADRERQRQGWTEIARYVRATDPMRRPITIHPTDVGRDQVADPGVLDFDMLQTGHGGYDSIPNTVKLLTEGVARTPTMPVVVGEVDYEGFLHG
;
A
#
# COMPACT_ATOMS: atom_id res chain seq x y z
N MET A 1 -0.33 11.53 49.99
CA MET A 1 0.86 12.13 50.61
C MET A 1 1.75 12.71 49.52
N TYR A 2 2.01 14.00 49.61
CA TYR A 2 2.85 14.80 48.72
C TYR A 2 4.28 14.27 48.60
N ARG A 3 4.90 14.40 47.41
CA ARG A 3 6.25 14.97 47.27
C ARG A 3 6.52 15.45 45.84
N ASN A 4 6.70 16.77 45.76
CA ASN A 4 7.22 17.54 44.63
C ASN A 4 8.67 17.15 44.30
N ALA A 5 9.02 17.19 43.03
CA ALA A 5 10.38 17.44 42.58
C ALA A 5 10.36 18.31 41.30
N ASN A 6 10.62 19.59 41.50
CA ASN A 6 10.99 20.55 40.46
C ASN A 6 12.42 20.25 39.99
N ALA A 7 12.62 20.13 38.68
CA ALA A 7 13.94 20.26 38.07
C ALA A 7 13.87 21.20 36.86
N ARG A 8 14.68 22.25 36.92
CA ARG A 8 14.77 23.39 36.01
C ARG A 8 15.29 22.97 34.64
N GLN A 9 14.65 23.47 33.59
CA GLN A 9 15.17 23.50 32.23
C GLN A 9 16.25 24.57 32.09
N THR A 10 17.37 24.21 31.46
CA THR A 10 18.32 25.14 30.85
C THR A 10 18.43 24.83 29.36
N HIS A 11 18.15 25.84 28.53
CA HIS A 11 18.39 25.84 27.10
C HIS A 11 19.89 25.92 26.81
N PHE A 12 20.38 25.17 25.82
CA PHE A 12 21.39 25.63 24.85
C PHE A 12 21.29 24.85 23.54
N SER A 13 21.80 25.51 22.50
CA SER A 13 21.45 25.49 21.10
C SER A 13 22.33 24.60 20.20
N HIS A 14 21.87 24.47 18.95
CA HIS A 14 22.59 24.19 17.71
C HIS A 14 22.70 22.73 17.23
N SER A 15 22.14 22.50 16.03
CA SER A 15 22.52 21.41 15.14
C SER A 15 22.53 21.95 13.69
N PRO A 16 23.54 21.60 12.88
CA PRO A 16 23.79 22.19 11.55
C PRO A 16 22.91 21.55 10.45
N PRO A 17 22.85 22.14 9.25
CA PRO A 17 21.99 21.65 8.17
C PRO A 17 22.58 20.38 7.54
N VAL A 18 21.78 19.31 7.48
CA VAL A 18 22.10 18.12 6.68
C VAL A 18 21.63 18.37 5.25
N THR A 19 22.56 18.77 4.40
CA THR A 19 22.45 18.68 2.95
C THR A 19 22.78 17.24 2.53
N GLY A 20 21.76 16.49 2.13
CA GLY A 20 21.91 15.13 1.63
C GLY A 20 20.81 14.81 0.63
N GLY A 21 21.05 15.16 -0.63
CA GLY A 21 20.18 14.74 -1.73
C GLY A 21 20.28 13.23 -1.93
N ASN A 22 19.25 12.50 -1.51
CA ASN A 22 19.08 11.10 -1.88
C ASN A 22 18.18 11.01 -3.12
N ALA A 23 18.80 10.61 -4.22
CA ALA A 23 18.11 10.15 -5.41
C ALA A 23 17.42 8.81 -5.09
N TYR A 24 16.10 8.85 -4.88
CA TYR A 24 15.28 7.65 -4.71
C TYR A 24 14.98 7.04 -6.08
N PHE A 25 15.55 5.85 -6.34
CA PHE A 25 15.13 5.02 -7.46
C PHE A 25 13.76 4.40 -7.13
N GLN A 26 12.72 4.98 -7.73
CA GLN A 26 11.37 4.44 -7.75
C GLN A 26 11.32 3.23 -8.70
N PHE A 27 11.00 2.05 -8.18
CA PHE A 27 10.66 0.91 -9.02
C PHE A 27 9.14 0.85 -9.18
N PRO A 28 8.57 1.07 -10.38
CA PRO A 28 7.23 0.59 -10.65
C PRO A 28 7.21 -0.93 -10.48
N CYS A 29 6.05 -1.49 -10.10
CA CYS A 29 5.82 -2.93 -10.12
C CYS A 29 6.02 -3.48 -11.54
N ARG A 30 7.25 -3.85 -11.87
CA ARG A 30 7.56 -4.67 -13.05
C ARG A 30 7.84 -6.10 -12.60
N PRO A 31 7.41 -7.11 -13.38
CA PRO A 31 7.78 -8.49 -13.13
C PRO A 31 9.30 -8.64 -13.28
N GLN A 32 9.99 -9.12 -12.24
CA GLN A 32 11.34 -9.66 -12.40
C GLN A 32 11.22 -11.09 -12.95
N PRO A 33 12.08 -11.50 -13.90
CA PRO A 33 12.13 -12.88 -14.35
C PRO A 33 12.61 -13.79 -13.21
N ARG A 34 11.96 -14.96 -13.07
CA ARG A 34 12.25 -15.96 -12.03
C ARG A 34 13.69 -16.46 -12.14
N ALA A 35 14.36 -16.60 -11.00
CA ALA A 35 15.55 -17.43 -10.87
C ALA A 35 15.15 -18.91 -10.99
N GLU A 36 15.94 -19.66 -11.75
CA GLU A 36 15.74 -21.09 -12.03
C GLU A 36 15.78 -21.93 -10.75
N HIS A 37 14.82 -22.84 -10.62
CA HIS A 37 14.73 -23.81 -9.53
C HIS A 37 15.86 -24.85 -9.61
N GLN A 38 16.61 -25.02 -8.51
CA GLN A 38 17.29 -26.29 -8.24
C GLN A 38 16.39 -27.20 -7.38
N PRO A 39 16.28 -28.50 -7.68
CA PRO A 39 15.43 -29.40 -6.91
C PRO A 39 16.14 -29.87 -5.63
N PHE A 40 15.49 -29.68 -4.48
CA PHE A 40 15.88 -30.30 -3.22
C PHE A 40 15.21 -31.68 -3.10
N LEU A 41 16.02 -32.70 -2.88
CA LEU A 41 15.65 -34.10 -2.67
C LEU A 41 15.12 -34.27 -1.22
N TYR A 42 13.88 -34.71 -1.06
CA TYR A 42 13.34 -35.14 0.23
C TYR A 42 13.75 -36.60 0.51
N ILE A 43 14.29 -36.87 1.70
CA ILE A 43 14.53 -38.23 2.21
C ILE A 43 13.58 -38.46 3.40
N LEU A 44 12.72 -39.48 3.29
CA LEU A 44 11.88 -40.03 4.37
C LEU A 44 12.72 -40.95 5.28
N PRO A 45 12.46 -41.04 6.59
CA PRO A 45 13.20 -41.93 7.48
C PRO A 45 12.61 -43.35 7.46
N GLY A 46 13.47 -44.35 7.22
CA GLY A 46 13.13 -45.76 7.30
C GLY A 46 14.24 -46.57 7.98
N SER A 47 13.87 -47.19 9.11
CA SER A 47 14.37 -48.44 9.71
C SER A 47 15.88 -48.67 9.93
N VAL A 48 16.17 -48.90 11.21
CA VAL A 48 17.37 -49.50 11.80
C VAL A 48 17.59 -50.92 11.27
N LEU A 49 18.80 -51.25 10.82
CA LEU A 49 19.42 -52.58 10.93
C LEU A 49 20.96 -52.45 10.78
N SER A 50 21.65 -53.41 11.38
CA SER A 50 23.00 -53.37 11.93
C SER A 50 24.14 -53.85 11.01
N SER A 51 25.29 -53.16 11.10
CA SER A 51 26.69 -53.66 11.02
C SER A 51 27.24 -54.22 9.67
N PRO A 52 28.58 -54.39 9.49
CA PRO A 52 29.67 -53.43 9.72
C PRO A 52 30.78 -53.43 8.60
N VAL A 53 31.63 -52.37 8.63
CA VAL A 53 33.07 -52.32 8.25
C VAL A 53 33.52 -52.67 6.82
N ARG A 54 34.18 -51.71 6.14
CA ARG A 54 35.54 -51.88 5.57
C ARG A 54 36.20 -50.54 5.17
N ASN A 55 37.42 -50.36 5.67
CA ASN A 55 38.41 -49.35 5.26
C ASN A 55 38.81 -49.53 3.78
N PHE A 56 39.20 -48.46 3.08
CA PHE A 56 40.59 -48.22 2.65
C PHE A 56 40.78 -46.95 1.78
N SER A 57 41.91 -46.29 2.05
CA SER A 57 42.85 -45.68 1.09
C SER A 57 42.61 -44.29 0.48
N LYS A 58 43.38 -43.35 1.03
CA LYS A 58 44.02 -42.17 0.43
C LYS A 58 44.44 -42.32 -1.04
N ARG A 59 44.35 -41.24 -1.83
CA ARG A 59 45.42 -40.73 -2.72
C ARG A 59 45.17 -39.28 -3.15
N THR A 60 46.29 -38.57 -3.30
CA THR A 60 46.54 -37.12 -3.37
C THR A 60 46.55 -36.55 -4.81
N PRO A 61 46.73 -35.22 -5.02
CA PRO A 61 46.25 -34.46 -6.19
C PRO A 61 47.34 -34.09 -7.22
N HIS A 62 46.92 -33.67 -8.42
CA HIS A 62 47.74 -32.92 -9.39
C HIS A 62 46.84 -31.89 -10.12
N ARG A 63 47.04 -30.58 -9.95
CA ARG A 63 48.00 -29.63 -10.57
C ARG A 63 47.47 -28.97 -11.86
N GLN A 64 47.37 -27.64 -11.76
CA GLN A 64 47.07 -26.64 -12.80
C GLN A 64 48.12 -26.58 -13.92
N ARG A 65 47.72 -26.05 -15.10
CA ARG A 65 48.34 -24.95 -15.92
C ARG A 65 47.80 -24.97 -17.39
N PRO A 66 48.14 -24.01 -18.30
CA PRO A 66 47.40 -22.77 -18.56
C PRO A 66 47.09 -22.52 -20.07
N TRP A 67 46.54 -21.35 -20.39
CA TRP A 67 46.19 -20.86 -21.73
C TRP A 67 47.39 -20.50 -22.65
N PRO A 68 47.23 -20.54 -24.00
CA PRO A 68 48.22 -20.05 -24.96
C PRO A 68 47.87 -18.67 -25.60
N PRO A 69 48.83 -17.99 -26.29
CA PRO A 69 48.72 -16.58 -26.71
C PRO A 69 48.66 -16.31 -28.24
N GLY A 70 48.05 -15.16 -28.60
CA GLY A 70 48.59 -14.10 -29.49
C GLY A 70 48.47 -14.17 -31.03
N ARG A 71 48.00 -13.07 -31.67
CA ARG A 71 48.63 -12.41 -32.84
C ARG A 71 48.07 -10.99 -33.13
N ARG A 72 48.91 -10.17 -33.79
CA ARG A 72 48.90 -8.69 -33.96
C ARG A 72 48.55 -8.23 -35.39
N SER A 73 48.15 -6.96 -35.56
CA SER A 73 48.60 -6.01 -36.63
C SER A 73 48.05 -4.59 -36.35
N ARG A 74 48.86 -3.61 -35.88
CA ARG A 74 49.65 -2.55 -36.57
C ARG A 74 48.86 -1.41 -37.26
N LEU A 75 49.20 -0.19 -36.81
CA LEU A 75 48.81 1.17 -37.24
C LEU A 75 49.68 1.69 -38.42
N SER A 76 49.25 2.79 -39.07
CA SER A 76 50.11 3.98 -39.36
C SER A 76 49.29 5.24 -39.79
N PRO A 77 49.78 6.49 -39.56
CA PRO A 77 49.08 7.78 -39.77
C PRO A 77 49.77 8.78 -40.75
N GLY A 78 49.11 9.92 -41.05
CA GLY A 78 49.62 11.13 -41.77
C GLY A 78 48.47 11.81 -42.55
N ASP A 79 48.30 13.13 -42.74
CA ASP A 79 49.14 14.31 -42.55
C ASP A 79 48.30 15.62 -42.58
N ARG A 80 48.98 16.77 -42.41
CA ARG A 80 48.54 18.12 -42.02
C ARG A 80 47.84 19.02 -43.07
N ILE A 81 47.25 20.11 -42.55
CA ILE A 81 46.63 21.32 -43.15
C ILE A 81 47.64 22.25 -43.87
N PRO A 82 47.22 23.12 -44.82
CA PRO A 82 47.43 24.57 -44.64
C PRO A 82 46.27 25.50 -45.09
N HIS A 83 46.47 26.79 -44.74
CA HIS A 83 45.57 27.96 -44.59
C HIS A 83 45.15 28.78 -45.85
N CYS A 84 44.24 29.75 -45.57
CA CYS A 84 43.93 31.04 -46.24
C CYS A 84 42.97 31.00 -47.45
N SER A 85 42.07 31.95 -47.71
CA SER A 85 41.94 33.38 -47.35
C SER A 85 40.52 33.90 -47.69
N ARG A 86 40.10 35.02 -47.08
CA ARG A 86 38.88 35.81 -47.41
C ARG A 86 39.05 36.60 -48.72
N PRO A 87 37.93 37.02 -49.35
CA PRO A 87 37.79 38.43 -49.70
C PRO A 87 36.40 39.04 -49.40
N SER A 88 36.44 40.35 -49.24
CA SER A 88 35.35 41.33 -49.10
C SER A 88 34.72 41.72 -50.44
N GLY A 89 33.43 42.11 -50.46
CA GLY A 89 32.84 42.79 -51.62
C GLY A 89 31.35 43.12 -51.50
N ARG A 90 30.98 44.35 -51.85
CA ARG A 90 29.71 45.07 -51.64
C ARG A 90 28.54 44.61 -52.53
N GLY A 91 27.31 44.79 -52.00
CA GLY A 91 26.19 45.51 -52.64
C GLY A 91 25.37 44.83 -53.75
N ASN A 92 24.09 44.53 -53.47
CA ASN A 92 22.94 45.07 -54.22
C ASN A 92 21.59 44.57 -53.66
N SER A 93 20.64 45.50 -53.59
CA SER A 93 19.23 45.30 -53.26
C SER A 93 18.44 44.75 -54.45
N VAL A 94 17.65 43.71 -54.26
CA VAL A 94 16.45 43.42 -55.09
C VAL A 94 15.37 42.81 -54.19
N CYS A 95 14.22 43.49 -54.12
CA CYS A 95 12.96 42.95 -53.61
C CYS A 95 12.51 41.77 -54.47
N THR A 96 12.08 40.65 -53.86
CA THR A 96 10.77 40.00 -54.08
C THR A 96 10.72 38.60 -53.48
N SER A 97 9.50 38.17 -53.16
CA SER A 97 9.04 36.84 -52.69
C SER A 97 8.90 36.69 -51.17
N ALA A 98 7.67 36.95 -50.71
CA ALA A 98 7.14 36.47 -49.46
C ALA A 98 7.08 34.93 -49.51
N PHE A 99 8.02 34.28 -48.83
CA PHE A 99 7.86 32.90 -48.40
C PHE A 99 6.93 32.88 -47.18
N PRO A 100 5.84 32.09 -47.16
CA PRO A 100 5.07 31.88 -45.96
C PRO A 100 5.94 31.10 -44.95
N LYS A 101 6.50 31.81 -43.96
CA LYS A 101 7.16 31.18 -42.83
C LYS A 101 6.10 30.48 -41.96
N ASP A 102 6.21 29.16 -41.95
CA ASP A 102 5.78 28.25 -40.90
C ASP A 102 4.32 28.38 -40.44
N MET A 103 3.47 27.57 -41.10
CA MET A 103 2.49 26.82 -40.33
C MET A 103 3.23 26.01 -39.27
N HIS A 104 3.35 26.57 -38.06
CA HIS A 104 3.44 25.74 -36.87
C HIS A 104 2.19 24.89 -36.82
N GLN A 105 2.22 23.72 -37.47
CA GLN A 105 1.43 22.58 -37.06
C GLN A 105 1.81 22.36 -35.60
N ARG A 106 1.03 22.95 -34.69
CA ARG A 106 1.04 22.62 -33.27
C ARG A 106 0.81 21.11 -33.25
N ARG A 107 1.88 20.32 -33.12
CA ARG A 107 1.79 18.89 -32.84
C ARG A 107 0.86 18.82 -31.63
N ARG A 108 -0.35 18.27 -31.85
CA ARG A 108 -1.29 18.07 -30.75
C ARG A 108 -0.51 17.33 -29.66
N PRO A 109 -0.46 17.84 -28.42
CA PRO A 109 0.29 17.17 -27.38
C PRO A 109 -0.21 15.73 -27.31
N VAL A 110 0.72 14.78 -27.48
CA VAL A 110 0.40 13.36 -27.42
C VAL A 110 -0.11 13.10 -26.02
N LYS A 111 -1.38 12.69 -25.92
CA LYS A 111 -1.95 12.34 -24.62
C LYS A 111 -1.17 11.16 -24.05
N PRO A 112 -0.73 11.20 -22.78
CA PRO A 112 -0.03 10.08 -22.17
C PRO A 112 -0.88 8.82 -22.27
N LEU A 113 -0.26 7.72 -22.71
CA LEU A 113 -0.86 6.39 -22.77
C LEU A 113 -0.26 5.53 -21.66
N VAL A 114 -1.12 5.02 -20.80
CA VAL A 114 -0.78 4.07 -19.74
C VAL A 114 -1.24 2.68 -20.20
N HIS A 115 -0.42 1.66 -19.97
CA HIS A 115 -0.83 0.26 -20.18
C HIS A 115 -1.06 -0.41 -18.84
N GLY A 116 -2.15 -1.15 -18.75
CA GLY A 116 -2.51 -1.91 -17.56
C GLY A 116 -3.08 -3.28 -17.93
N SER A 117 -3.38 -4.07 -16.92
CA SER A 117 -4.07 -5.35 -17.08
C SER A 117 -5.24 -5.40 -16.10
N LYS A 118 -6.32 -6.07 -16.52
CA LYS A 118 -7.51 -6.27 -15.70
C LYS A 118 -7.13 -6.75 -14.29
N TYR A 119 -7.78 -6.19 -13.27
CA TYR A 119 -7.58 -6.48 -11.83
C TYR A 119 -6.19 -6.19 -11.25
N THR A 120 -5.22 -5.80 -12.07
CA THR A 120 -3.86 -5.52 -11.62
C THR A 120 -3.67 -4.02 -11.44
N THR A 121 -3.07 -3.63 -10.32
CA THR A 121 -2.78 -2.23 -10.03
C THR A 121 -1.87 -1.63 -11.08
N THR A 122 -2.35 -0.57 -11.72
CA THR A 122 -1.64 0.27 -12.68
C THR A 122 -1.41 1.62 -12.04
N GLU A 123 -0.18 2.14 -12.15
CA GLU A 123 0.22 3.43 -11.56
C GLU A 123 0.78 4.37 -12.61
N TRP A 124 0.42 5.65 -12.51
CA TRP A 124 1.07 6.74 -13.23
C TRP A 124 1.20 7.97 -12.32
N HIS A 125 1.99 8.94 -12.78
CA HIS A 125 2.27 10.15 -12.00
C HIS A 125 1.63 11.40 -12.62
N LEU A 126 1.32 12.34 -11.75
CA LEU A 126 1.02 13.74 -12.04
C LEU A 126 2.10 14.59 -11.35
N THR A 127 2.24 15.84 -11.76
CA THR A 127 3.25 16.74 -11.19
C THR A 127 2.59 18.05 -10.80
N ALA A 128 2.73 18.42 -9.53
CA ALA A 128 2.25 19.69 -9.00
C ALA A 128 3.05 20.87 -9.55
N GLU A 129 2.50 22.07 -9.42
CA GLU A 129 3.21 23.30 -9.75
C GLU A 129 4.50 23.46 -8.93
N PRO A 130 5.53 24.15 -9.48
CA PRO A 130 6.76 24.44 -8.72
C PRO A 130 6.51 25.28 -7.47
N LYS A 131 5.49 26.14 -7.49
CA LYS A 131 5.10 27.03 -6.40
C LYS A 131 3.59 26.94 -6.24
N SER A 132 3.15 26.17 -5.25
CA SER A 132 1.74 26.14 -4.87
C SER A 132 1.49 27.13 -3.74
N GLU A 133 0.33 27.79 -3.76
CA GLU A 133 -0.13 28.65 -2.67
C GLU A 133 -0.43 27.87 -1.38
N ARG A 134 -0.69 26.56 -1.51
CA ARG A 134 -0.95 25.66 -0.39
C ARG A 134 0.07 24.53 -0.35
N PRO A 135 0.36 23.95 0.83
CA PRO A 135 1.15 22.74 0.90
C PRO A 135 0.50 21.64 0.04
N PRO A 136 1.25 20.91 -0.80
CA PRO A 136 0.67 19.89 -1.68
C PRO A 136 -0.19 18.86 -0.94
N PHE A 137 0.19 18.45 0.27
CA PHE A 137 -0.59 17.48 1.05
C PHE A 137 -1.97 17.99 1.50
N GLU A 138 -2.27 19.29 1.37
CA GLU A 138 -3.60 19.85 1.64
C GLU A 138 -4.51 19.84 0.40
N LEU A 139 -4.00 19.50 -0.77
CA LEU A 139 -4.78 19.43 -2.01
C LEU A 139 -5.56 18.11 -2.08
N GLU A 140 -6.75 18.17 -2.66
CA GLU A 140 -7.53 16.98 -2.99
C GLU A 140 -7.58 16.78 -4.49
N VAL A 141 -6.79 15.85 -5.00
CA VAL A 141 -6.77 15.51 -6.42
C VAL A 141 -7.51 14.21 -6.64
N ASP A 142 -8.51 14.23 -7.52
CA ASP A 142 -9.20 13.05 -8.04
C ASP A 142 -8.86 12.86 -9.52
N VAL A 143 -9.02 11.64 -10.02
CA VAL A 143 -8.97 11.33 -11.45
C VAL A 143 -10.26 10.66 -11.86
N LEU A 144 -11.01 11.32 -12.73
CA LEU A 144 -12.17 10.73 -13.39
C LEU A 144 -11.68 9.84 -14.53
N ILE A 145 -11.96 8.55 -14.44
CA ILE A 145 -11.60 7.53 -15.42
C ILE A 145 -12.89 7.02 -16.05
N VAL A 146 -12.96 7.02 -17.38
CA VAL A 146 -14.13 6.64 -18.17
C VAL A 146 -13.73 5.55 -19.16
N HIS A 147 -14.33 4.37 -19.02
CA HIS A 147 -14.18 3.27 -19.97
C HIS A 147 -14.96 3.53 -21.26
N GLU A 148 -14.56 2.94 -22.38
CA GLU A 148 -15.27 3.05 -23.67
C GLU A 148 -16.72 2.56 -23.62
N SER A 149 -17.08 1.71 -22.65
CA SER A 149 -18.47 1.32 -22.39
C SER A 149 -19.31 2.38 -21.65
N GLY A 150 -18.72 3.52 -21.27
CA GLY A 150 -19.37 4.59 -20.50
C GLY A 150 -19.34 4.42 -18.98
N ARG A 151 -18.79 3.31 -18.44
CA ARG A 151 -18.59 3.16 -16.99
C ARG A 151 -17.53 4.14 -16.48
N THR A 152 -17.76 4.69 -15.29
CA THR A 152 -16.91 5.73 -14.71
C THR A 152 -16.42 5.38 -13.31
N TRP A 153 -15.21 5.84 -12.99
CA TRP A 153 -14.61 5.75 -11.66
C TRP A 153 -13.99 7.10 -11.31
N ARG A 154 -14.17 7.55 -10.07
CA ARG A 154 -13.45 8.70 -9.52
C ARG A 154 -12.43 8.18 -8.52
N VAL A 155 -11.16 8.26 -8.90
CA VAL A 155 -10.05 7.66 -8.14
C VAL A 155 -9.27 8.76 -7.44
N PRO A 156 -9.12 8.74 -6.10
CA PRO A 156 -8.28 9.72 -5.43
C PRO A 156 -6.81 9.49 -5.79
N ALA A 157 -6.09 10.57 -6.10
CA ALA A 157 -4.64 10.58 -6.19
C ALA A 157 -4.02 10.87 -4.83
N PHE A 158 -2.76 10.50 -4.63
CA PHE A 158 -2.02 10.77 -3.40
C PHE A 158 -0.72 11.52 -3.65
N TRP A 159 -0.34 12.36 -2.69
CA TRP A 159 0.94 13.04 -2.69
C TRP A 159 2.05 12.07 -2.27
N ALA A 160 3.10 12.01 -3.07
CA ALA A 160 4.25 11.12 -2.91
C ALA A 160 5.53 11.87 -2.49
N GLY A 161 5.41 13.15 -2.13
CA GLY A 161 6.53 13.99 -1.69
C GLY A 161 6.94 15.01 -2.75
N GLY A 162 7.43 16.18 -2.29
CA GLY A 162 7.80 17.28 -3.18
C GLY A 162 6.64 17.67 -4.11
N ARG A 163 6.83 17.50 -5.42
CA ARG A 163 5.81 17.80 -6.45
C ARG A 163 5.15 16.55 -7.03
N ASP A 164 5.50 15.37 -6.51
CA ASP A 164 5.09 14.09 -7.08
C ASP A 164 3.69 13.70 -6.57
N TRP A 165 2.81 13.36 -7.50
CA TRP A 165 1.48 12.84 -7.23
C TRP A 165 1.30 11.54 -7.99
N ARG A 166 0.61 10.60 -7.37
CA ARG A 166 0.43 9.26 -7.92
C ARG A 166 -1.03 8.90 -7.97
N VAL A 167 -1.37 8.16 -9.02
CA VAL A 167 -2.71 7.61 -9.23
C VAL A 167 -2.56 6.11 -9.38
N ARG A 168 -3.30 5.34 -8.59
CA ARG A 168 -3.34 3.89 -8.69
C ARG A 168 -4.75 3.45 -9.06
N PHE A 169 -4.87 2.62 -10.08
CA PHE A 169 -6.15 2.09 -10.55
C PHE A 169 -5.98 0.63 -11.01
N ALA A 170 -6.93 -0.24 -10.65
CA ALA A 170 -6.99 -1.60 -11.16
C ALA A 170 -8.17 -1.70 -12.13
N PRO A 171 -7.94 -1.78 -13.45
CA PRO A 171 -9.02 -1.82 -14.44
C PRO A 171 -9.94 -3.01 -14.19
N PRO A 172 -11.26 -2.81 -14.01
CA PRO A 172 -12.18 -3.94 -13.88
C PRO A 172 -12.62 -4.52 -15.23
N LEU A 173 -12.33 -3.82 -16.33
CA LEU A 173 -12.65 -4.23 -17.70
C LEU A 173 -11.38 -4.16 -18.57
N THR A 174 -11.38 -4.94 -19.65
CA THR A 174 -10.41 -4.79 -20.74
C THR A 174 -10.89 -3.68 -21.68
N GLY A 175 -9.96 -3.04 -22.39
CA GLY A 175 -10.29 -2.03 -23.40
C GLY A 175 -9.72 -0.65 -23.08
N LYS A 176 -10.30 0.37 -23.71
CA LYS A 176 -9.80 1.75 -23.64
C LYS A 176 -10.49 2.56 -22.56
N TYR A 177 -9.68 3.34 -21.86
CA TYR A 177 -10.09 4.28 -20.83
C TYR A 177 -9.56 5.67 -21.18
N ARG A 178 -10.40 6.70 -20.98
CA ARG A 178 -9.98 8.10 -20.91
C ARG A 178 -9.91 8.52 -19.45
N TRP A 179 -8.90 9.27 -19.07
CA TRP A 179 -8.83 9.82 -17.71
C TRP A 179 -8.60 11.32 -17.72
N LYS A 180 -9.12 12.01 -16.69
CA LYS A 180 -8.95 13.44 -16.45
C LYS A 180 -8.80 13.72 -14.97
N SER A 181 -7.78 14.47 -14.58
CA SER A 181 -7.58 14.89 -13.19
C SER A 181 -8.40 16.14 -12.84
N GLU A 182 -8.86 16.19 -11.58
CA GLU A 182 -9.61 17.29 -10.97
C GLU A 182 -8.91 17.64 -9.64
N CYS A 183 -8.41 18.88 -9.51
CA CYS A 183 -7.88 19.38 -8.24
C CYS A 183 -8.96 20.21 -7.54
N ARG A 184 -9.45 19.75 -6.39
CA ARG A 184 -10.52 20.38 -5.59
C ARG A 184 -9.92 21.22 -4.46
N GLY A 185 -10.62 22.29 -4.09
CA GLY A 185 -10.30 23.14 -2.92
C GLY A 185 -9.25 24.23 -3.13
N ALA A 186 -8.24 24.01 -3.98
CA ALA A 186 -7.28 25.02 -4.40
C ALA A 186 -6.86 24.83 -5.87
N LYS A 187 -6.43 25.92 -6.50
CA LYS A 187 -5.98 25.91 -7.89
C LYS A 187 -4.52 25.42 -7.94
N ASP A 188 -4.32 24.26 -8.54
CA ASP A 188 -3.04 23.85 -9.12
C ASP A 188 -3.35 23.47 -10.58
N GLU A 189 -2.95 24.33 -11.52
CA GLU A 189 -3.20 24.20 -12.95
C GLU A 189 -2.41 23.03 -13.57
N TRP A 190 -1.32 22.59 -12.92
CA TRP A 190 -0.52 21.45 -13.38
C TRP A 190 -1.12 20.12 -12.95
N LEU A 191 -1.87 20.09 -11.85
CA LEU A 191 -2.67 18.94 -11.42
C LEU A 191 -4.06 18.96 -12.03
N ASN A 192 -4.67 20.12 -12.25
CA ASN A 192 -6.04 20.21 -12.74
C ASN A 192 -6.15 20.01 -14.26
N GLY A 193 -7.14 19.25 -14.69
CA GLY A 193 -7.48 19.07 -16.10
C GLY A 193 -6.42 18.35 -16.93
N ARG A 194 -5.50 17.60 -16.31
CA ARG A 194 -4.56 16.73 -17.04
C ARG A 194 -5.35 15.55 -17.58
N GLU A 195 -5.08 15.18 -18.83
CA GLU A 195 -5.83 14.12 -19.51
C GLU A 195 -4.88 13.10 -20.12
N GLY A 196 -5.35 11.85 -20.20
CA GLY A 196 -4.63 10.78 -20.87
C GLY A 196 -5.52 9.59 -21.21
N MET A 197 -4.86 8.56 -21.71
CA MET A 197 -5.47 7.27 -22.05
C MET A 197 -4.90 6.18 -21.17
N LEU A 198 -5.70 5.15 -20.93
CA LEU A 198 -5.26 3.88 -20.36
C LEU A 198 -5.81 2.75 -21.25
N GLU A 199 -4.97 1.79 -21.60
CA GLU A 199 -5.37 0.58 -22.32
C GLU A 199 -5.15 -0.63 -21.42
N ALA A 200 -6.23 -1.32 -21.09
CA ALA A 200 -6.22 -2.50 -20.25
C ALA A 200 -6.32 -3.78 -21.09
N SER A 201 -5.30 -4.63 -21.01
CA SER A 201 -5.38 -6.01 -21.49
C SER A 201 -6.13 -6.88 -20.48
N ASP A 202 -6.44 -8.13 -20.87
CA ASP A 202 -6.88 -9.10 -19.88
C ASP A 202 -5.75 -9.45 -18.89
N THR A 203 -6.13 -9.97 -17.73
CA THR A 203 -5.16 -10.43 -16.72
C THR A 203 -4.48 -11.71 -17.20
N GLN A 204 -3.18 -11.81 -16.98
CA GLN A 204 -2.39 -13.03 -17.20
C GLN A 204 -1.79 -13.53 -15.89
N SER A 205 -2.34 -13.07 -14.76
CA SER A 205 -1.81 -13.36 -13.44
C SER A 205 -2.25 -14.74 -12.97
N GLU A 206 -1.29 -15.56 -12.56
CA GLU A 206 -1.55 -16.81 -11.83
C GLU A 206 -1.86 -16.58 -10.35
N ASN A 207 -1.73 -15.33 -9.86
CA ASN A 207 -2.13 -15.00 -8.50
C ASN A 207 -3.67 -14.99 -8.42
N PRO A 208 -4.29 -15.83 -7.57
CA PRO A 208 -5.74 -15.95 -7.51
C PRO A 208 -6.43 -14.61 -7.19
N LEU A 209 -5.81 -13.76 -6.38
CA LEU A 209 -6.35 -12.44 -6.03
C LEU A 209 -6.44 -11.47 -7.21
N LEU A 210 -5.63 -11.69 -8.25
CA LEU A 210 -5.54 -10.84 -9.45
C LEU A 210 -6.13 -11.51 -10.70
N ARG A 211 -6.61 -12.74 -10.56
CA ARG A 211 -7.23 -13.55 -11.63
C ARG A 211 -8.75 -13.49 -11.56
N HIS A 212 -9.31 -13.70 -10.37
CA HIS A 212 -10.74 -13.94 -10.15
C HIS A 212 -11.56 -12.64 -9.95
N GLY A 213 -10.87 -11.50 -9.89
CA GLY A 213 -11.48 -10.19 -9.63
C GLY A 213 -11.58 -9.86 -8.14
N PRO A 214 -12.13 -8.67 -7.82
CA PRO A 214 -12.20 -8.18 -6.44
C PRO A 214 -13.06 -9.09 -5.55
N LEU A 215 -12.70 -9.15 -4.26
CA LEU A 215 -13.51 -9.81 -3.25
C LEU A 215 -14.81 -9.06 -2.98
N ARG A 216 -15.88 -9.82 -2.75
CA ARG A 216 -17.21 -9.32 -2.36
C ARG A 216 -17.89 -10.29 -1.40
N VAL A 217 -18.94 -9.81 -0.76
CA VAL A 217 -19.87 -10.67 -0.01
C VAL A 217 -20.85 -11.31 -0.99
N THR A 218 -21.10 -12.60 -0.81
CA THR A 218 -22.12 -13.36 -1.56
C THR A 218 -23.50 -12.71 -1.46
N ARG A 219 -24.37 -12.91 -2.45
CA ARG A 219 -25.77 -12.42 -2.41
C ARG A 219 -26.55 -12.90 -1.18
N SER A 220 -26.23 -14.08 -0.65
CA SER A 220 -26.85 -14.60 0.58
C SER A 220 -26.39 -13.88 1.85
N GLY A 221 -25.36 -13.03 1.78
CA GLY A 221 -24.80 -12.33 2.92
C GLY A 221 -24.09 -13.24 3.92
N ARG A 222 -23.54 -14.40 3.52
CA ARG A 222 -22.98 -15.37 4.48
C ARG A 222 -21.52 -15.77 4.25
N ARG A 223 -21.01 -15.55 3.05
CA ARG A 223 -19.68 -15.98 2.61
C ARG A 223 -19.00 -14.89 1.80
N PHE A 224 -17.70 -15.05 1.59
CA PHE A 224 -16.91 -14.24 0.68
C PHE A 224 -16.66 -15.00 -0.62
N GLU A 225 -16.59 -14.26 -1.72
CA GLU A 225 -16.23 -14.77 -3.03
C GLU A 225 -15.52 -13.69 -3.84
N HIS A 226 -14.80 -14.11 -4.88
CA HIS A 226 -14.33 -13.23 -5.92
C HIS A 226 -15.47 -12.83 -6.87
N GLU A 227 -15.24 -11.81 -7.70
CA GLU A 227 -16.22 -11.31 -8.66
C GLU A 227 -16.72 -12.38 -9.63
N ASP A 228 -15.86 -13.33 -10.02
CA ASP A 228 -16.22 -14.46 -10.89
C ASP A 228 -16.98 -15.61 -10.19
N GLY A 229 -17.24 -15.49 -8.88
CA GLY A 229 -17.94 -16.49 -8.07
C GLY A 229 -17.01 -17.51 -7.39
N THR A 230 -15.70 -17.44 -7.59
CA THR A 230 -14.74 -18.30 -6.89
C THR A 230 -14.82 -18.04 -5.38
N SER A 231 -15.04 -19.08 -4.58
CA SER A 231 -15.16 -18.95 -3.11
C SER A 231 -13.85 -18.48 -2.48
N PHE A 232 -13.95 -17.63 -1.46
CA PHE A 232 -12.81 -17.16 -0.67
C PHE A 232 -12.98 -17.56 0.80
N PHE A 233 -12.02 -18.34 1.32
CA PHE A 233 -11.99 -18.72 2.73
C PHE A 233 -11.07 -17.77 3.51
N TRP A 234 -11.60 -17.14 4.57
CA TRP A 234 -10.83 -16.26 5.45
C TRP A 234 -10.07 -17.10 6.47
N LEU A 235 -8.76 -17.23 6.29
CA LEU A 235 -7.83 -17.71 7.32
C LEU A 235 -6.84 -16.59 7.61
N GLY A 236 -7.09 -15.87 8.71
CA GLY A 236 -6.42 -14.62 9.04
C GLY A 236 -5.27 -14.79 10.02
N ASP A 237 -4.22 -13.98 9.85
CA ASP A 237 -3.17 -13.75 10.84
C ASP A 237 -3.15 -12.27 11.26
N THR A 238 -2.57 -11.97 12.42
CA THR A 238 -2.67 -10.64 13.06
C THR A 238 -1.31 -9.99 13.22
N TRP A 239 -1.03 -8.98 12.39
CA TRP A 239 0.24 -8.25 12.35
C TRP A 239 0.04 -6.78 12.70
N TRP A 240 -0.50 -6.50 13.89
CA TRP A 240 -0.89 -5.14 14.27
C TRP A 240 0.18 -4.09 14.01
N MET A 241 1.44 -4.38 14.33
CA MET A 241 2.58 -3.49 14.11
C MET A 241 3.43 -3.84 12.89
N GLY A 242 2.86 -4.51 11.88
CA GLY A 242 3.61 -5.03 10.74
C GLY A 242 4.25 -3.98 9.83
N LEU A 243 3.84 -2.71 9.94
CA LEU A 243 4.42 -1.59 9.19
C LEU A 243 5.46 -0.78 9.97
N THR A 244 5.92 -1.25 11.13
CA THR A 244 6.97 -0.61 11.94
C THR A 244 8.32 -1.32 11.81
N LYS A 245 9.35 -0.80 12.51
CA LYS A 245 10.65 -1.44 12.68
C LYS A 245 10.59 -2.82 13.38
N ARG A 246 9.43 -3.24 13.92
CA ARG A 246 9.27 -4.58 14.53
C ARG A 246 9.35 -5.71 13.50
N LEU A 247 8.97 -5.45 12.25
CA LEU A 247 9.18 -6.36 11.12
C LEU A 247 10.07 -5.67 10.08
N THR A 248 11.34 -6.07 10.06
CA THR A 248 12.34 -5.50 9.15
C THR A 248 11.99 -5.74 7.68
N TRP A 249 12.34 -4.77 6.82
CA TRP A 249 12.18 -4.87 5.37
C TRP A 249 13.49 -4.51 4.62
N PRO A 250 13.92 -5.35 3.65
CA PRO A 250 13.50 -6.74 3.46
C PRO A 250 13.93 -7.59 4.66
N GLY A 251 13.39 -8.81 4.82
CA GLY A 251 13.75 -9.68 5.94
C GLY A 251 12.56 -10.30 6.64
N ASP A 252 12.33 -9.93 7.90
CA ASP A 252 11.34 -10.58 8.78
C ASP A 252 9.94 -10.58 8.17
N PHE A 253 9.55 -9.47 7.55
CA PHE A 253 8.24 -9.35 6.91
C PHE A 253 8.06 -10.38 5.77
N GLN A 254 9.08 -10.55 4.93
CA GLN A 254 9.04 -11.53 3.82
C GLN A 254 9.11 -12.97 4.34
N ARG A 255 9.94 -13.23 5.35
CA ARG A 255 10.04 -14.55 5.99
C ARG A 255 8.69 -14.96 6.61
N LEU A 256 8.05 -14.06 7.35
CA LEU A 256 6.75 -14.32 7.96
C LEU A 256 5.66 -14.49 6.89
N THR A 257 5.70 -13.68 5.82
CA THR A 257 4.77 -13.83 4.67
C THR A 257 4.90 -15.20 4.03
N ALA A 258 6.12 -15.66 3.74
CA ALA A 258 6.37 -16.97 3.15
C ALA A 258 5.90 -18.12 4.06
N ASP A 259 6.14 -18.01 5.37
CA ASP A 259 5.63 -18.98 6.36
C ASP A 259 4.09 -19.02 6.38
N ARG A 260 3.43 -17.86 6.32
CA ARG A 260 1.96 -17.79 6.27
C ARG A 260 1.38 -18.37 4.99
N VAL A 261 2.01 -18.13 3.84
CA VAL A 261 1.65 -18.78 2.58
C VAL A 261 1.79 -20.30 2.70
N ALA A 262 2.91 -20.80 3.25
CA ALA A 262 3.13 -22.24 3.42
C ALA A 262 2.09 -22.91 4.33
N LYS A 263 1.54 -22.16 5.29
CA LYS A 263 0.48 -22.60 6.22
C LYS A 263 -0.94 -22.38 5.69
N GLY A 264 -1.10 -21.79 4.51
CA GLY A 264 -2.40 -21.59 3.86
C GLY A 264 -3.19 -20.38 4.34
N PHE A 265 -2.57 -19.45 5.07
CA PHE A 265 -3.23 -18.20 5.46
C PHE A 265 -3.57 -17.37 4.21
N THR A 266 -4.74 -16.74 4.24
CA THR A 266 -5.29 -15.96 3.12
C THR A 266 -5.45 -14.48 3.43
N VAL A 267 -5.45 -14.11 4.72
CA VAL A 267 -5.62 -12.71 5.16
C VAL A 267 -4.56 -12.35 6.20
N VAL A 268 -4.08 -11.11 6.18
CA VAL A 268 -3.28 -10.50 7.26
C VAL A 268 -3.95 -9.21 7.70
N GLN A 269 -4.26 -9.10 8.99
CA GLN A 269 -4.74 -7.87 9.63
C GLN A 269 -3.54 -6.99 9.98
N ILE A 270 -3.53 -5.73 9.56
CA ILE A 270 -2.36 -4.85 9.70
C ILE A 270 -2.78 -3.39 9.89
N VAL A 271 -2.22 -2.70 10.89
CA VAL A 271 -2.58 -1.30 11.20
C VAL A 271 -1.79 -0.32 10.35
N ALA A 272 -2.48 0.68 9.81
CA ALA A 272 -1.94 1.68 8.89
C ALA A 272 -1.22 2.86 9.58
N GLY A 273 -0.47 2.59 10.66
CA GLY A 273 0.42 3.57 11.29
C GLY A 273 -0.10 4.27 12.55
N LEU A 274 -1.38 4.13 12.88
CA LEU A 274 -2.01 4.69 14.08
C LEU A 274 -2.36 3.56 15.07
N TYR A 275 -1.34 3.11 15.81
CA TYR A 275 -1.30 1.81 16.51
C TYR A 275 -1.99 1.77 17.90
N PRO A 276 -2.41 0.56 18.37
CA PRO A 276 -2.88 0.32 19.74
C PRO A 276 -1.78 0.47 20.81
N ASP A 277 -2.16 0.49 22.09
CA ASP A 277 -1.29 0.31 23.27
C ASP A 277 -0.07 1.25 23.36
N MET A 278 -0.18 2.43 22.78
CA MET A 278 0.85 3.46 22.87
C MET A 278 0.31 4.87 22.70
N ASN A 279 1.02 5.82 23.30
CA ASN A 279 0.80 7.24 23.04
C ASN A 279 1.17 7.58 21.60
N TRP A 280 0.51 8.60 21.03
CA TRP A 280 0.88 9.13 19.73
C TRP A 280 2.34 9.63 19.75
N HIS A 281 3.11 9.29 18.71
CA HIS A 281 4.58 9.46 18.62
C HIS A 281 5.44 8.62 19.60
N ASP A 282 4.93 7.49 20.10
CA ASP A 282 5.79 6.50 20.75
C ASP A 282 6.76 5.86 19.71
N PRO A 283 8.08 5.81 19.96
CA PRO A 283 9.08 5.28 19.00
C PRO A 283 8.79 3.86 18.48
N ARG A 284 8.02 3.06 19.23
CA ARG A 284 7.59 1.72 18.78
C ARG A 284 6.74 1.77 17.51
N GLY A 285 6.04 2.87 17.27
CA GLY A 285 5.21 3.12 16.10
C GLY A 285 5.97 3.56 14.84
N GLU A 286 7.28 3.79 14.93
CA GLU A 286 8.07 4.23 13.78
C GLU A 286 8.40 3.09 12.82
N ASN A 287 8.42 3.40 11.52
CA ASN A 287 9.12 2.60 10.53
C ASN A 287 10.47 3.24 10.17
N GLU A 288 11.17 2.70 9.17
CA GLU A 288 12.50 3.18 8.78
C GLU A 288 12.54 4.68 8.38
N ALA A 289 11.39 5.28 8.06
CA ALA A 289 11.23 6.69 7.72
C ALA A 289 10.59 7.54 8.83
N GLY A 290 10.38 6.99 10.04
CA GLY A 290 9.76 7.68 11.18
C GLY A 290 8.27 7.41 11.30
N PHE A 291 7.49 8.44 11.67
CA PHE A 291 6.04 8.38 11.87
C PHE A 291 5.25 8.65 10.59
N PRO A 292 3.99 8.17 10.47
CA PRO A 292 3.16 8.41 9.29
C PRO A 292 2.73 9.88 9.14
N TYR A 293 2.71 10.65 10.22
CA TYR A 293 2.27 12.06 10.21
C TYR A 293 3.11 12.92 11.16
N SER A 294 2.98 14.25 11.00
CA SER A 294 3.36 15.24 12.01
C SER A 294 2.58 15.05 13.32
N LYS A 295 3.09 15.63 14.43
CA LYS A 295 2.50 15.52 15.77
C LYS A 295 1.04 15.93 15.87
N ASP A 296 0.61 16.86 15.04
CA ASP A 296 -0.77 17.34 14.97
C ASP A 296 -1.64 16.58 13.96
N PHE A 297 -1.14 15.49 13.37
CA PHE A 297 -1.79 14.64 12.36
C PHE A 297 -2.04 15.33 11.01
N ARG A 298 -1.40 16.46 10.72
CA ARG A 298 -1.68 17.24 9.50
C ARG A 298 -0.85 16.82 8.30
N GLU A 299 0.47 16.82 8.45
CA GLU A 299 1.40 16.58 7.35
C GLU A 299 1.71 15.09 7.25
N PRO A 300 1.34 14.40 6.16
CA PRO A 300 1.72 13.00 5.95
C PRO A 300 3.21 12.88 5.66
N ASN A 301 3.82 11.80 6.12
CA ASN A 301 5.18 11.41 5.76
C ASN A 301 5.13 10.48 4.53
N PRO A 302 5.40 10.99 3.31
CA PRO A 302 5.33 10.16 2.10
C PRO A 302 6.33 9.01 2.12
N ALA A 303 7.48 9.13 2.79
CA ALA A 303 8.47 8.08 2.90
C ALA A 303 8.00 6.93 3.81
N TYR A 304 7.28 7.24 4.91
CA TYR A 304 6.62 6.22 5.72
C TYR A 304 5.68 5.37 4.86
N PHE A 305 4.80 6.03 4.11
CA PHE A 305 3.82 5.34 3.29
C PHE A 305 4.44 4.64 2.08
N ALA A 306 5.56 5.13 1.54
CA ALA A 306 6.31 4.41 0.51
C ALA A 306 6.87 3.08 1.06
N ASN A 307 7.41 3.07 2.28
CA ASN A 307 7.85 1.83 2.93
C ASN A 307 6.70 0.87 3.22
N ALA A 308 5.52 1.40 3.55
CA ALA A 308 4.30 0.61 3.74
C ALA A 308 3.76 0.06 2.41
N ASP A 309 3.77 0.85 1.34
CA ASP A 309 3.33 0.44 -0.01
C ASP A 309 4.03 -0.85 -0.46
N VAL A 310 5.34 -0.95 -0.23
CA VAL A 310 6.13 -2.12 -0.60
C VAL A 310 5.67 -3.37 0.16
N ARG A 311 5.39 -3.25 1.46
CA ARG A 311 4.91 -4.35 2.32
C ARG A 311 3.50 -4.81 1.94
N ILE A 312 2.58 -3.87 1.72
CA ILE A 312 1.21 -4.18 1.26
C ILE A 312 1.23 -4.84 -0.12
N CYS A 313 2.04 -4.32 -1.04
CA CYS A 313 2.23 -4.93 -2.36
C CYS A 313 2.80 -6.36 -2.24
N HIS A 314 3.74 -6.59 -1.32
CA HIS A 314 4.32 -7.91 -1.10
C HIS A 314 3.29 -8.94 -0.64
N LEU A 315 2.42 -8.61 0.31
CA LEU A 315 1.32 -9.48 0.75
C LEU A 315 0.42 -9.87 -0.44
N VAL A 316 -0.01 -8.89 -1.23
CA VAL A 316 -0.86 -9.12 -2.40
C VAL A 316 -0.17 -10.03 -3.40
N ARG A 317 1.12 -9.78 -3.71
CA ARG A 317 1.90 -10.60 -4.65
C ARG A 317 2.09 -12.03 -4.16
N ALA A 318 2.12 -12.23 -2.84
CA ALA A 318 2.19 -13.54 -2.20
C ALA A 318 0.84 -14.27 -2.14
N GLY A 319 -0.25 -13.65 -2.60
CA GLY A 319 -1.60 -14.23 -2.58
C GLY A 319 -2.33 -14.05 -1.24
N ILE A 320 -1.85 -13.14 -0.38
CA ILE A 320 -2.46 -12.80 0.90
C ILE A 320 -3.19 -11.46 0.78
N VAL A 321 -4.44 -11.42 1.21
CA VAL A 321 -5.28 -10.23 1.26
C VAL A 321 -4.93 -9.40 2.50
N PRO A 322 -4.50 -8.14 2.34
CA PRO A 322 -4.35 -7.24 3.47
C PRO A 322 -5.72 -6.77 3.97
N CYS A 323 -6.05 -7.07 5.23
CA CYS A 323 -7.12 -6.39 5.97
C CYS A 323 -6.50 -5.16 6.64
N ILE A 324 -6.70 -4.00 6.01
CA ILE A 324 -6.10 -2.74 6.43
C ILE A 324 -6.95 -2.16 7.56
N VAL A 325 -6.42 -2.20 8.78
CA VAL A 325 -6.97 -1.46 9.92
C VAL A 325 -6.44 -0.04 9.86
N ALA A 326 -7.28 0.97 9.63
CA ALA A 326 -6.76 2.33 9.46
C ALA A 326 -6.07 2.85 10.74
N CYS A 327 -6.72 2.67 11.89
CA CYS A 327 -6.23 3.17 13.16
C CYS A 327 -6.93 2.49 14.33
N TRP A 328 -6.44 2.67 15.55
CA TRP A 328 -7.21 2.29 16.73
C TRP A 328 -8.37 3.26 17.00
N GLY A 329 -9.43 2.77 17.65
CA GLY A 329 -10.69 3.49 17.87
C GLY A 329 -10.52 4.88 18.48
N TYR A 330 -9.62 5.04 19.45
CA TYR A 330 -9.43 6.32 20.16
C TYR A 330 -8.69 7.39 19.33
N TYR A 331 -8.15 7.06 18.14
CA TYR A 331 -7.58 8.09 17.27
C TYR A 331 -8.64 9.01 16.67
N LEU A 332 -9.88 8.55 16.55
CA LEU A 332 -10.98 9.40 16.09
C LEU A 332 -11.20 10.60 17.02
N PRO A 333 -11.34 10.43 18.35
CA PRO A 333 -11.43 11.57 19.24
C PRO A 333 -10.14 12.37 19.38
N TRP A 334 -8.97 11.72 19.31
CA TRP A 334 -7.67 12.39 19.46
C TRP A 334 -7.25 13.25 18.27
N ALA A 335 -7.27 12.68 17.07
CA ALA A 335 -6.89 13.40 15.87
C ALA A 335 -8.01 14.35 15.44
N GLY A 336 -9.26 13.91 15.58
CA GLY A 336 -10.45 14.57 15.04
C GLY A 336 -10.83 14.01 13.67
N GLU A 337 -12.13 14.06 13.37
CA GLU A 337 -12.73 13.39 12.22
C GLU A 337 -12.14 13.83 10.86
N GLU A 338 -11.84 15.13 10.70
CA GLU A 338 -11.26 15.65 9.46
C GLU A 338 -9.91 14.97 9.12
N LYS A 339 -9.04 14.81 10.11
CA LYS A 339 -7.74 14.16 9.91
C LYS A 339 -7.89 12.66 9.66
N ILE A 340 -8.87 12.02 10.30
CA ILE A 340 -9.20 10.62 10.00
C ILE A 340 -9.73 10.46 8.57
N ARG A 341 -10.56 11.39 8.07
CA ARG A 341 -10.97 11.39 6.65
C ARG A 341 -9.79 11.57 5.71
N ARG A 342 -8.86 12.49 6.01
CA ARG A 342 -7.61 12.66 5.22
C ARG A 342 -6.74 11.40 5.25
N HIS A 343 -6.65 10.74 6.40
CA HIS A 343 -5.96 9.46 6.53
C HIS A 343 -6.58 8.40 5.62
N TRP A 344 -7.90 8.20 5.71
CA TRP A 344 -8.64 7.29 4.84
C TRP A 344 -8.49 7.60 3.36
N ARG A 345 -8.56 8.87 2.96
CA ARG A 345 -8.34 9.28 1.57
C ARG A 345 -6.95 8.84 1.08
N ASN A 346 -5.92 9.04 1.88
CA ASN A 346 -4.56 8.58 1.57
C ASN A 346 -4.47 7.05 1.47
N LEU A 347 -5.11 6.31 2.38
CA LEU A 347 -5.12 4.83 2.34
C LEU A 347 -5.85 4.31 1.09
N ILE A 348 -7.00 4.88 0.75
CA ILE A 348 -7.78 4.50 -0.44
C ILE A 348 -7.00 4.81 -1.71
N ALA A 349 -6.41 6.01 -1.82
CA ALA A 349 -5.59 6.41 -2.96
C ALA A 349 -4.37 5.51 -3.16
N ARG A 350 -3.73 5.08 -2.07
CA ARG A 350 -2.55 4.21 -2.11
C ARG A 350 -2.90 2.75 -2.32
N TRP A 351 -3.91 2.23 -1.63
CA TRP A 351 -4.12 0.78 -1.54
C TRP A 351 -5.46 0.29 -2.09
N GLY A 352 -6.41 1.17 -2.43
CA GLY A 352 -7.72 0.77 -2.97
C GLY A 352 -7.66 0.08 -4.33
N ALA A 353 -6.58 0.28 -5.10
CA ALA A 353 -6.34 -0.46 -6.33
C ALA A 353 -5.90 -1.92 -6.10
N TYR A 354 -5.44 -2.29 -4.90
CA TYR A 354 -5.12 -3.67 -4.54
C TYR A 354 -6.37 -4.41 -4.02
N PRO A 355 -6.41 -5.76 -4.06
CA PRO A 355 -7.46 -6.57 -3.46
C PRO A 355 -7.33 -6.56 -1.92
N VAL A 356 -7.62 -5.42 -1.29
CA VAL A 356 -7.62 -5.22 0.16
C VAL A 356 -9.03 -5.29 0.74
N ILE A 357 -9.10 -5.42 2.06
CA ILE A 357 -10.30 -5.26 2.87
C ILE A 357 -10.07 -4.07 3.81
N TRP A 358 -11.10 -3.24 4.00
CA TRP A 358 -11.05 -2.11 4.90
C TRP A 358 -11.61 -2.48 6.27
N CYS A 359 -10.81 -2.28 7.31
CA CYS A 359 -11.25 -2.32 8.69
C CYS A 359 -11.19 -0.90 9.27
N LEU A 360 -12.36 -0.35 9.60
CA LEU A 360 -12.54 1.08 9.92
C LEU A 360 -11.64 1.53 11.07
N ALA A 361 -11.60 0.71 12.12
CA ALA A 361 -10.74 0.87 13.26
C ALA A 361 -10.50 -0.47 13.96
N GLY A 362 -9.43 -0.53 14.74
CA GLY A 362 -9.17 -1.54 15.77
C GLY A 362 -9.89 -1.16 17.06
N GLU A 363 -10.65 -2.08 17.66
CA GLU A 363 -11.55 -1.84 18.80
C GLU A 363 -12.29 -0.50 18.71
N GLY A 364 -13.16 -0.37 17.70
CA GLY A 364 -13.70 0.92 17.24
C GLY A 364 -14.21 1.87 18.33
N THR A 365 -15.00 1.36 19.28
CA THR A 365 -15.57 2.17 20.38
C THR A 365 -14.83 2.00 21.70
N MET A 366 -13.61 1.46 21.69
CA MET A 366 -12.79 1.49 22.90
C MET A 366 -12.33 2.93 23.18
N PRO A 367 -12.75 3.53 24.31
CA PRO A 367 -12.21 4.81 24.73
C PRO A 367 -10.75 4.63 25.18
N TYR A 368 -9.96 5.70 25.13
CA TYR A 368 -8.57 5.59 25.60
C TYR A 368 -8.51 5.18 27.08
N TYR A 369 -7.49 4.38 27.44
CA TYR A 369 -7.33 3.81 28.79
C TYR A 369 -7.47 4.86 29.91
N LEU A 370 -6.90 6.04 29.67
CA LEU A 370 -6.84 7.18 30.61
C LEU A 370 -7.95 8.22 30.41
N SER A 371 -8.95 7.96 29.57
CA SER A 371 -10.07 8.89 29.40
C SER A 371 -10.90 9.00 30.69
N GLU A 372 -11.22 10.24 31.08
CA GLU A 372 -12.15 10.56 32.18
C GLU A 372 -13.62 10.55 31.72
N THR A 373 -13.88 10.48 30.41
CA THR A 373 -15.21 10.57 29.78
C THR A 373 -15.52 9.37 28.90
N LYS A 374 -15.24 8.16 29.39
CA LYS A 374 -15.30 6.90 28.62
C LYS A 374 -16.62 6.65 27.89
N ASP A 375 -17.76 6.92 28.53
CA ASP A 375 -19.07 6.68 27.91
C ASP A 375 -19.37 7.69 26.79
N ALA A 376 -19.00 8.95 26.99
CA ALA A 376 -19.15 9.98 25.98
C ALA A 376 -18.22 9.73 24.77
N ASP A 377 -16.99 9.28 25.04
CA ASP A 377 -16.04 8.88 24.00
C ASP A 377 -16.58 7.72 23.18
N ARG A 378 -17.12 6.68 23.85
CA ARG A 378 -17.71 5.51 23.20
C ARG A 378 -18.84 5.89 22.23
N GLU A 379 -19.79 6.72 22.68
CA GLU A 379 -20.89 7.15 21.81
C GLU A 379 -20.39 8.05 20.67
N ARG A 380 -19.45 8.97 20.94
CA ARG A 380 -18.83 9.78 19.90
C ARG A 380 -18.12 8.93 18.86
N GLN A 381 -17.39 7.90 19.28
CA GLN A 381 -16.73 6.95 18.38
C GLN A 381 -17.74 6.18 17.56
N ARG A 382 -18.80 5.66 18.19
CA ARG A 382 -19.86 4.92 17.50
C ARG A 382 -20.52 5.72 16.38
N GLN A 383 -20.86 6.99 16.65
CA GLN A 383 -21.39 7.90 15.63
C GLN A 383 -20.35 8.23 14.57
N GLY A 384 -19.15 8.65 14.97
CA GLY A 384 -18.12 9.08 14.03
C GLY A 384 -17.61 7.96 13.13
N TRP A 385 -17.50 6.72 13.61
CA TRP A 385 -17.15 5.58 12.76
C TRP A 385 -18.21 5.26 11.71
N THR A 386 -19.48 5.54 12.01
CA THR A 386 -20.57 5.43 11.02
C THR A 386 -20.38 6.44 9.89
N GLU A 387 -20.05 7.69 10.22
CA GLU A 387 -19.78 8.73 9.21
C GLU A 387 -18.50 8.44 8.42
N ILE A 388 -17.45 7.95 9.08
CA ILE A 388 -16.22 7.52 8.41
C ILE A 388 -16.51 6.34 7.47
N ALA A 389 -17.34 5.37 7.85
CA ALA A 389 -17.71 4.26 6.98
C ALA A 389 -18.39 4.73 5.68
N ARG A 390 -19.34 5.69 5.81
CA ARG A 390 -20.00 6.30 4.64
C ARG A 390 -19.01 7.06 3.77
N TYR A 391 -18.08 7.80 4.39
CA TYR A 391 -17.00 8.48 3.67
C TYR A 391 -16.10 7.51 2.90
N VAL A 392 -15.66 6.42 3.54
CA VAL A 392 -14.82 5.38 2.92
C VAL A 392 -15.57 4.76 1.74
N ARG A 393 -16.83 4.37 1.91
CA ARG A 393 -17.66 3.81 0.84
C ARG A 393 -17.83 4.76 -0.35
N ALA A 394 -18.02 6.06 -0.09
CA ALA A 394 -18.18 7.07 -1.14
C ALA A 394 -16.86 7.38 -1.86
N THR A 395 -15.73 7.26 -1.16
CA THR A 395 -14.40 7.62 -1.67
C THR A 395 -13.70 6.47 -2.39
N ASP A 396 -13.98 5.21 -2.02
CA ASP A 396 -13.38 4.02 -2.64
C ASP A 396 -14.12 3.61 -3.93
N PRO A 397 -13.57 3.90 -5.12
CA PRO A 397 -14.22 3.57 -6.39
C PRO A 397 -14.23 2.07 -6.67
N MET A 398 -13.38 1.29 -5.99
CA MET A 398 -13.26 -0.15 -6.19
C MET A 398 -14.23 -0.94 -5.31
N ARG A 399 -14.95 -0.26 -4.40
CA ARG A 399 -15.94 -0.82 -3.49
C ARG A 399 -15.44 -2.05 -2.73
N ARG A 400 -14.24 -1.95 -2.15
CA ARG A 400 -13.69 -3.03 -1.33
C ARG A 400 -14.60 -3.33 -0.12
N PRO A 401 -14.57 -4.56 0.42
CA PRO A 401 -15.32 -4.90 1.63
C PRO A 401 -14.91 -4.03 2.83
N ILE A 402 -15.88 -3.63 3.65
CA ILE A 402 -15.72 -2.80 4.84
C ILE A 402 -16.20 -3.58 6.07
N THR A 403 -15.42 -3.54 7.15
CA THR A 403 -15.77 -4.01 8.48
C THR A 403 -15.22 -3.05 9.54
N ILE A 404 -15.44 -3.35 10.81
CA ILE A 404 -14.79 -2.69 11.95
C ILE A 404 -14.45 -3.74 13.00
N HIS A 405 -13.24 -3.69 13.52
CA HIS A 405 -12.82 -4.59 14.58
C HIS A 405 -13.39 -4.10 15.92
N PRO A 406 -14.09 -4.94 16.68
CA PRO A 406 -14.76 -4.50 17.89
C PRO A 406 -13.95 -4.74 19.16
N THR A 407 -14.50 -4.28 20.28
CA THR A 407 -14.19 -4.82 21.61
C THR A 407 -14.88 -6.17 21.88
N ASP A 408 -15.99 -6.42 21.17
CA ASP A 408 -16.85 -7.62 21.25
C ASP A 408 -17.48 -7.97 19.89
N VAL A 409 -18.39 -7.15 19.38
CA VAL A 409 -19.17 -7.36 18.14
C VAL A 409 -19.07 -6.13 17.23
N GLY A 410 -18.60 -6.31 15.99
CA GLY A 410 -18.31 -5.25 15.02
C GLY A 410 -19.49 -4.34 14.73
N ARG A 411 -20.65 -4.94 14.43
CA ARG A 411 -21.86 -4.18 14.08
C ARG A 411 -22.42 -3.32 15.22
N ASP A 412 -22.01 -3.57 16.46
CA ASP A 412 -22.43 -2.78 17.64
C ASP A 412 -21.50 -1.56 17.86
N GLN A 413 -20.36 -1.51 17.15
CA GLN A 413 -19.37 -0.42 17.20
C GLN A 413 -19.73 0.78 16.30
N VAL A 414 -20.83 0.68 15.56
CA VAL A 414 -21.36 1.73 14.69
C VAL A 414 -22.82 2.03 15.05
N ALA A 415 -23.26 3.24 14.75
CA ALA A 415 -24.64 3.68 14.96
C ALA A 415 -25.61 3.02 13.97
N ASP A 416 -25.12 2.73 12.76
CA ASP A 416 -25.87 2.09 11.68
C ASP A 416 -25.05 0.90 11.15
N PRO A 417 -25.44 -0.35 11.42
CA PRO A 417 -24.70 -1.54 10.98
C PRO A 417 -24.76 -1.74 9.45
N GLY A 418 -25.66 -1.06 8.73
CA GLY A 418 -25.76 -1.13 7.27
C GLY A 418 -24.57 -0.53 6.52
N VAL A 419 -23.67 0.16 7.23
CA VAL A 419 -22.43 0.69 6.65
C VAL A 419 -21.31 -0.35 6.54
N LEU A 420 -21.49 -1.54 7.13
CA LEU A 420 -20.54 -2.65 7.12
C LEU A 420 -21.00 -3.74 6.15
N ASP A 421 -20.05 -4.40 5.47
CA ASP A 421 -20.35 -5.53 4.59
C ASP A 421 -20.32 -6.87 5.34
N PHE A 422 -19.55 -6.96 6.43
CA PHE A 422 -19.44 -8.15 7.26
C PHE A 422 -19.10 -7.80 8.72
N ASP A 423 -19.50 -8.70 9.61
CA ASP A 423 -19.29 -8.58 11.04
C ASP A 423 -17.96 -9.21 11.44
N MET A 424 -17.25 -8.53 12.32
CA MET A 424 -16.03 -9.04 12.94
C MET A 424 -16.28 -9.17 14.43
N LEU A 425 -15.78 -10.23 15.06
CA LEU A 425 -15.91 -10.47 16.49
C LEU A 425 -14.54 -10.47 17.17
N GLN A 426 -14.49 -9.94 18.39
CA GLN A 426 -13.40 -10.11 19.35
C GLN A 426 -13.96 -10.90 20.54
N THR A 427 -13.56 -12.16 20.71
CA THR A 427 -14.29 -13.08 21.59
C THR A 427 -13.60 -13.39 22.92
N GLY A 428 -12.42 -12.83 23.17
CA GLY A 428 -11.73 -12.87 24.46
C GLY A 428 -10.31 -13.43 24.38
N HIS A 429 -9.55 -13.24 25.47
CA HIS A 429 -8.13 -13.62 25.62
C HIS A 429 -7.87 -14.41 26.92
N GLY A 430 -8.86 -15.17 27.39
CA GLY A 430 -8.79 -15.99 28.59
C GLY A 430 -8.41 -17.45 28.32
N GLY A 431 -7.66 -17.75 27.26
CA GLY A 431 -7.38 -19.15 26.88
C GLY A 431 -8.67 -19.94 26.60
N TYR A 432 -8.74 -21.17 27.13
CA TYR A 432 -9.91 -22.06 26.96
C TYR A 432 -11.21 -21.48 27.51
N ASP A 433 -11.17 -20.58 28.50
CA ASP A 433 -12.36 -19.92 29.04
C ASP A 433 -13.04 -18.98 28.03
N SER A 434 -12.36 -18.64 26.94
CA SER A 434 -12.93 -17.84 25.84
C SER A 434 -13.79 -18.66 24.88
N ILE A 435 -13.70 -20.00 24.91
CA ILE A 435 -14.42 -20.88 23.97
C ILE A 435 -15.94 -20.72 24.11
N PRO A 436 -16.56 -20.78 25.31
CA PRO A 436 -18.00 -20.59 25.46
C PRO A 436 -18.48 -19.24 24.91
N ASN A 437 -17.74 -18.16 25.18
CA ASN A 437 -18.07 -16.83 24.67
C ASN A 437 -17.94 -16.76 23.14
N THR A 438 -16.91 -17.39 22.57
CA THR A 438 -16.70 -17.48 21.12
C THR A 438 -17.86 -18.18 20.42
N VAL A 439 -18.29 -19.35 20.93
CA VAL A 439 -19.43 -20.09 20.37
C VAL A 439 -20.71 -19.28 20.48
N LYS A 440 -20.94 -18.62 21.63
CA LYS A 440 -22.12 -17.77 21.85
C LYS A 440 -22.17 -16.62 20.85
N LEU A 441 -21.13 -15.78 20.79
CA LEU A 441 -21.11 -14.59 19.94
C LEU A 441 -21.16 -14.95 18.45
N LEU A 442 -20.52 -16.04 18.03
CA LEU A 442 -20.63 -16.53 16.65
C LEU A 442 -22.05 -16.98 16.32
N THR A 443 -22.68 -17.76 17.20
CA THR A 443 -24.06 -18.26 17.00
C THR A 443 -25.05 -17.10 16.91
N GLU A 444 -24.94 -16.13 17.83
CA GLU A 444 -25.76 -14.93 17.82
C GLU A 444 -25.50 -14.09 16.56
N GLY A 445 -24.24 -13.82 16.23
CA GLY A 445 -23.85 -13.01 15.07
C GLY A 445 -24.38 -13.57 13.75
N VAL A 446 -24.34 -14.90 13.56
CA VAL A 446 -24.84 -15.60 12.36
C VAL A 446 -26.37 -15.54 12.24
N ALA A 447 -27.07 -15.42 13.37
CA ALA A 447 -28.53 -15.31 13.44
C ALA A 447 -29.05 -13.86 13.34
N ARG A 448 -28.19 -12.85 13.57
CA ARG A 448 -28.58 -11.42 13.55
C ARG A 448 -28.99 -10.94 12.15
N THR A 449 -29.85 -9.93 12.15
CA THR A 449 -30.26 -9.16 10.96
C THR A 449 -29.69 -7.74 11.01
N PRO A 450 -29.23 -7.16 9.88
CA PRO A 450 -29.16 -7.77 8.56
C PRO A 450 -28.15 -8.93 8.52
N THR A 451 -28.42 -9.91 7.66
CA THR A 451 -27.53 -11.06 7.46
C THR A 451 -26.25 -10.60 6.78
N MET A 452 -25.12 -10.88 7.43
CA MET A 452 -23.79 -10.58 6.93
C MET A 452 -22.83 -11.71 7.32
N PRO A 453 -21.71 -11.94 6.60
CA PRO A 453 -20.70 -12.88 7.03
C PRO A 453 -20.19 -12.50 8.42
N VAL A 454 -19.81 -13.49 9.22
CA VAL A 454 -19.28 -13.28 10.57
C VAL A 454 -17.92 -13.94 10.65
N VAL A 455 -16.92 -13.17 11.06
CA VAL A 455 -15.54 -13.63 11.25
C VAL A 455 -15.15 -13.36 12.69
N VAL A 456 -14.59 -14.36 13.38
CA VAL A 456 -13.86 -14.12 14.63
C VAL A 456 -12.51 -13.54 14.24
N GLY A 457 -12.38 -12.22 14.29
CA GLY A 457 -11.17 -11.49 13.88
C GLY A 457 -10.10 -11.51 14.95
N GLU A 458 -10.50 -11.62 16.22
CA GLU A 458 -9.60 -11.70 17.36
C GLU A 458 -10.18 -12.62 18.45
N VAL A 459 -9.34 -13.52 18.93
CA VAL A 459 -9.58 -14.39 20.07
C VAL A 459 -8.22 -14.58 20.76
N ASP A 460 -8.13 -15.50 21.71
CA ASP A 460 -6.91 -15.78 22.44
C ASP A 460 -5.71 -16.01 21.51
N TYR A 461 -4.64 -15.25 21.77
CA TYR A 461 -3.41 -15.39 21.00
C TYR A 461 -2.56 -16.50 21.59
N GLU A 462 -2.00 -17.33 20.71
CA GLU A 462 -1.00 -18.31 21.11
C GLU A 462 0.17 -17.62 21.84
N GLY A 463 0.44 -18.05 23.07
CA GLY A 463 1.52 -17.51 23.91
C GLY A 463 1.11 -16.35 24.85
N PHE A 464 -0.18 -16.01 24.95
CA PHE A 464 -0.67 -14.94 25.83
C PHE A 464 -1.08 -15.44 27.22
N LEU A 465 -2.28 -16.00 27.39
CA LEU A 465 -2.72 -16.68 28.59
C LEU A 465 -3.07 -18.12 28.23
N HIS A 466 -2.29 -19.08 28.74
CA HIS A 466 -2.54 -20.49 28.49
C HIS A 466 -3.62 -21.05 29.43
N GLY A 467 -4.52 -21.84 28.86
CA GLY A 467 -5.37 -22.79 29.57
C GLY A 467 -4.89 -24.22 29.38
#